data_AF-A0A518GWE7-F1
#
_entry.id   AF-A0A518GWE7-F1
#
_cell.length_a   1.000
_cell.length_b   1.000
_cell.length_c   1.000
_cell.angle_alpha   90.00
_cell.angle_beta   90.00
_cell.angle_gamma   90.00
#
_symmetry.space_group_name_H-M   'P 1'
#
loop_
_entity.id
_entity.type
_entity.pdbx_description
1 polymer ?
#
loop_
_entity_poly.entity_id
_entity_poly.type
_entity_poly.pdbx_seq_one_letter_code
_entity_poly.pdbx_strand_id
1 'polypeptide(L)'
;MALDQGGRPEGDSGSVGGAAPRPPGGGMLLGAALGAGLVAGLAAWGASEATHRAFRPETRRVVTMAGPLEVAVPESKRRTDVANSAAVYGGLGALLGLAMGAAGGMLRGSTGVAARSAAIGAAVGAAAPSVLAAVVVPRHLDYLGGLDPRDVNLVMPMLFHGAVWIGVGVAGGLALGLSRGGRRGAINGVVGGLIGAVLGAGAYELISAMAMPRANSAVPLSEDRLVRLVACLSVALGVALLSAATLSSGDRPRPSKAGGPTSG
;
A
#
# COMPACT_ATOMS: atom_id res chain seq x y z
N MET A 1 3.87 -33.09 67.66
CA MET A 1 3.32 -33.19 66.29
C MET A 1 4.18 -32.27 65.42
N ALA A 2 5.29 -32.81 64.92
CA ALA A 2 6.32 -32.08 64.20
C ALA A 2 6.09 -32.29 62.69
N LEU A 3 5.89 -31.20 61.95
CA LEU A 3 5.71 -31.24 60.51
C LEU A 3 7.09 -31.25 59.85
N ASP A 4 7.33 -32.35 59.14
CA ASP A 4 8.47 -32.66 58.30
C ASP A 4 8.70 -31.55 57.25
N GLN A 5 9.82 -30.83 57.39
CA GLN A 5 10.31 -29.86 56.41
C GLN A 5 11.00 -30.63 55.28
N GLY A 6 10.19 -31.15 54.35
CA GLY A 6 10.67 -31.76 53.11
C GLY A 6 11.50 -30.77 52.30
N GLY A 7 12.81 -30.99 52.30
CA GLY A 7 13.80 -30.23 51.54
C GLY A 7 13.44 -30.23 50.06
N ARG A 8 13.18 -29.03 49.53
CA ARG A 8 13.09 -28.82 48.09
C ARG A 8 14.50 -28.97 47.50
N PRO A 9 14.68 -29.79 46.46
CA PRO A 9 15.96 -29.85 45.76
C PRO A 9 16.25 -28.48 45.17
N GLU A 10 17.36 -27.88 45.61
CA GLU A 10 17.99 -26.74 44.96
C GLU A 10 18.48 -27.22 43.59
N GLY A 11 17.54 -27.23 42.64
CA GLY A 11 17.85 -27.39 41.24
C GLY A 11 18.67 -26.19 40.81
N ASP A 12 19.96 -26.43 40.64
CA ASP A 12 20.91 -25.55 39.96
C ASP A 12 20.34 -25.23 38.57
N SER A 13 19.55 -24.16 38.55
CA SER A 13 18.97 -23.59 37.35
C SER A 13 20.10 -22.83 36.70
N GLY A 14 21.03 -23.59 36.11
CA GLY A 14 22.02 -23.12 35.18
C GLY A 14 21.30 -22.25 34.18
N SER A 15 21.37 -20.95 34.44
CA SER A 15 20.83 -19.88 33.63
C SER A 15 21.62 -19.96 32.33
N VAL A 16 21.18 -20.84 31.44
CA VAL A 16 21.57 -20.84 30.04
C VAL A 16 21.17 -19.46 29.56
N GLY A 17 22.13 -18.54 29.57
CA GLY A 17 21.97 -17.17 29.11
C GLY A 17 21.63 -17.23 27.64
N GLY A 18 20.34 -17.46 27.34
CA GLY A 18 19.81 -17.50 26.00
C GLY A 18 20.04 -16.11 25.42
N ALA A 19 21.07 -15.98 24.60
CA ALA A 19 21.37 -14.75 23.90
C ALA A 19 20.09 -14.28 23.22
N ALA A 20 19.60 -13.10 23.62
CA ALA A 20 18.36 -12.57 23.09
C ALA A 20 18.44 -12.57 21.55
N PRO A 21 17.40 -13.03 20.85
CA PRO A 21 17.41 -13.13 19.39
C PRO A 21 17.78 -11.78 18.78
N ARG A 22 18.83 -11.77 17.95
CA ARG A 22 19.28 -10.55 17.28
C ARG A 22 18.19 -10.06 16.33
N PRO A 23 17.92 -8.73 16.28
CA PRO A 23 16.97 -8.19 15.33
C PRO A 23 17.43 -8.48 13.89
N PRO A 24 16.49 -8.76 12.95
CA PRO A 24 16.86 -8.99 11.55
C PRO A 24 17.55 -7.74 10.98
N GLY A 25 18.62 -7.94 10.20
CA GLY A 25 19.32 -6.83 9.55
C GLY A 25 18.42 -6.06 8.57
N GLY A 26 18.67 -4.75 8.41
CA GLY A 26 17.86 -3.87 7.56
C GLY A 26 17.74 -4.33 6.10
N GLY A 27 18.76 -4.99 5.56
CA GLY A 27 18.73 -5.56 4.20
C GLY A 27 17.68 -6.66 4.03
N MET A 28 17.45 -7.49 5.06
CA MET A 28 16.45 -8.54 5.02
C MET A 28 15.03 -7.96 5.05
N LEU A 29 14.82 -6.88 5.82
CA LEU A 29 13.55 -6.14 5.83
C LEU A 29 13.25 -5.55 4.46
N LEU A 30 14.24 -4.88 3.86
CA LEU A 30 14.08 -4.27 2.55
C LEU A 30 13.77 -5.32 1.47
N GLY A 31 14.52 -6.42 1.42
CA GLY A 31 14.28 -7.51 0.47
C GLY A 31 12.89 -8.12 0.61
N ALA A 32 12.46 -8.41 1.85
CA ALA A 32 11.13 -8.95 2.10
C ALA A 32 10.01 -7.97 1.73
N ALA A 33 10.18 -6.68 2.04
CA ALA A 33 9.20 -5.65 1.70
C ALA A 33 9.07 -5.48 0.19
N LEU A 34 10.19 -5.42 -0.56
CA LEU A 34 10.17 -5.34 -2.02
C LEU A 34 9.54 -6.58 -2.65
N GLY A 35 9.86 -7.78 -2.15
CA GLY A 35 9.22 -9.01 -2.58
C GLY A 35 7.71 -9.00 -2.36
N ALA A 36 7.27 -8.56 -1.18
CA ALA A 36 5.85 -8.40 -0.86
C ALA A 36 5.16 -7.36 -1.76
N GLY A 37 5.80 -6.21 -2.00
CA GLY A 37 5.31 -5.17 -2.90
C GLY A 37 5.17 -5.66 -4.34
N LEU A 38 6.17 -6.40 -4.85
CA LEU A 38 6.12 -6.99 -6.19
C LEU A 38 4.96 -7.98 -6.34
N VAL A 39 4.84 -8.93 -5.39
CA VAL A 39 3.75 -9.92 -5.39
C VAL A 39 2.39 -9.24 -5.31
N ALA A 40 2.23 -8.25 -4.42
CA ALA A 40 0.99 -7.50 -4.27
C ALA A 40 0.64 -6.71 -5.54
N GLY A 41 1.61 -6.04 -6.15
CA GLY A 41 1.41 -5.27 -7.38
C GLY A 41 0.97 -6.15 -8.56
N LEU A 42 1.61 -7.31 -8.73
CA LEU A 42 1.23 -8.29 -9.77
C LEU A 42 -0.16 -8.90 -9.52
N ALA A 43 -0.45 -9.26 -8.27
CA ALA A 43 -1.75 -9.80 -7.89
C ALA A 43 -2.87 -8.76 -8.07
N ALA A 44 -2.63 -7.51 -7.69
CA ALA A 44 -3.57 -6.41 -7.85
C ALA A 44 -3.83 -6.09 -9.32
N TRP A 45 -2.79 -6.11 -10.16
CA TRP A 45 -2.95 -5.99 -11.60
C TRP A 45 -3.83 -7.11 -12.16
N GLY A 46 -3.56 -8.39 -11.82
CA GLY A 46 -4.39 -9.51 -12.24
C GLY A 46 -5.84 -9.40 -11.78
N ALA A 47 -6.07 -8.98 -10.54
CA ALA A 47 -7.41 -8.70 -10.01
C ALA A 47 -8.10 -7.54 -10.76
N SER A 48 -7.35 -6.50 -11.15
CA SER A 48 -7.87 -5.38 -11.94
C SER A 48 -8.32 -5.83 -13.32
N GLU A 49 -7.61 -6.74 -13.99
CA GLU A 49 -8.02 -7.29 -15.29
C GLU A 49 -9.33 -8.07 -15.19
N ALA A 50 -9.51 -8.83 -14.10
CA ALA A 50 -10.74 -9.58 -13.85
C ALA A 50 -11.93 -8.65 -13.54
N THR A 51 -11.69 -7.57 -12.78
CA THR A 51 -12.75 -6.64 -12.32
C THR A 51 -13.09 -5.55 -13.32
N HIS A 52 -12.19 -5.18 -14.24
CA HIS A 52 -12.43 -4.15 -15.26
C HIS A 52 -13.64 -4.46 -16.16
N ARG A 53 -14.08 -5.73 -16.23
CA ARG A 53 -15.27 -6.14 -16.99
C ARG A 53 -16.53 -6.28 -16.14
N ALA A 54 -16.41 -6.20 -14.82
CA ALA A 54 -17.51 -6.47 -13.89
C ALA A 54 -18.55 -5.35 -13.88
N PHE A 55 -18.11 -4.08 -13.92
CA PHE A 55 -19.01 -2.94 -13.97
C PHE A 55 -18.99 -2.32 -15.37
N ARG A 56 -20.11 -2.41 -16.07
CA ARG A 56 -20.31 -1.78 -17.39
C ARG A 56 -21.34 -0.65 -17.26
N PRO A 57 -21.10 0.50 -17.91
CA PRO A 57 -22.10 1.54 -17.94
C PRO A 57 -23.27 1.13 -18.82
N GLU A 58 -24.45 1.64 -18.49
CA GLU A 58 -25.61 1.55 -19.36
C GLU A 58 -25.32 2.28 -20.67
N THR A 59 -25.55 1.60 -21.79
CA THR A 59 -25.42 2.18 -23.13
C THR A 59 -26.80 2.46 -23.70
N ARG A 60 -26.92 3.58 -24.40
CA ARG A 60 -28.12 3.92 -25.19
C ARG A 60 -27.72 4.07 -26.64
N ARG A 61 -28.59 3.60 -27.54
CA ARG A 61 -28.43 3.79 -28.98
C ARG A 61 -28.87 5.20 -29.35
N VAL A 62 -27.94 6.00 -29.86
CA VAL A 62 -28.20 7.35 -30.38
C VAL A 62 -27.99 7.33 -31.88
N VAL A 63 -28.99 7.80 -32.63
CA VAL A 63 -28.87 7.94 -34.08
C VAL A 63 -28.15 9.25 -34.37
N THR A 64 -26.98 9.15 -34.99
CA THR A 64 -26.19 10.30 -35.47
C THR A 64 -26.26 10.37 -37.00
N MET A 65 -25.73 11.44 -37.60
CA MET A 65 -25.60 11.55 -39.06
C MET A 65 -24.73 10.42 -39.67
N ALA A 66 -23.85 9.81 -38.88
CA ALA A 66 -23.03 8.67 -39.27
C ALA A 66 -23.71 7.30 -39.03
N GLY A 67 -24.97 7.30 -38.58
CA GLY A 67 -25.71 6.10 -38.22
C GLY A 67 -25.85 5.89 -36.71
N PRO A 68 -26.41 4.75 -36.29
CA PRO A 68 -26.64 4.45 -34.88
C PRO A 68 -25.33 4.14 -34.14
N LEU A 69 -25.09 4.85 -33.04
CA LEU A 69 -23.95 4.66 -32.15
C LEU A 69 -24.45 4.27 -30.75
N GLU A 70 -23.82 3.29 -30.11
CA GLU A 70 -24.03 3.06 -28.68
C GLU A 70 -23.15 4.02 -27.88
N VAL A 71 -23.78 4.88 -27.09
CA VAL A 71 -23.07 5.81 -26.21
C VAL A 71 -23.44 5.50 -24.76
N ALA A 72 -22.45 5.55 -23.88
CA ALA A 72 -22.68 5.39 -22.45
C ALA A 72 -23.53 6.56 -21.93
N VAL A 73 -24.54 6.26 -21.11
CA VAL A 73 -25.30 7.29 -20.40
C VAL A 73 -24.35 7.97 -19.40
N PRO A 74 -24.18 9.31 -19.43
CA PRO A 74 -23.16 10.00 -18.62
C PRO A 74 -23.23 9.68 -17.12
N GLU A 75 -24.43 9.66 -16.55
CA GLU A 75 -24.65 9.37 -15.13
C GLU A 75 -24.30 7.92 -14.79
N SER A 76 -24.61 6.98 -15.68
CA SER A 76 -24.29 5.57 -15.52
C SER A 76 -22.78 5.34 -15.61
N LYS A 77 -22.13 5.96 -16.59
CA LYS A 77 -20.66 5.96 -16.74
C LYS A 77 -19.96 6.49 -15.50
N ARG A 78 -20.38 7.64 -14.98
CA ARG A 78 -19.80 8.22 -13.76
C ARG A 78 -19.87 7.26 -12.58
N ARG A 79 -21.02 6.60 -12.35
CA ARG A 79 -21.18 5.62 -11.26
C ARG A 79 -20.30 4.40 -11.46
N THR A 80 -20.24 3.88 -12.69
CA THR A 80 -19.38 2.74 -13.05
C THR A 80 -17.90 3.05 -12.85
N ASP A 81 -17.43 4.23 -13.28
CA ASP A 81 -16.02 4.64 -13.15
C ASP A 81 -15.61 4.78 -11.68
N VAL A 82 -16.50 5.33 -10.84
CA VAL A 82 -16.29 5.42 -9.39
C VAL A 82 -16.22 4.03 -8.74
N ALA A 83 -17.16 3.14 -9.07
CA ALA A 83 -17.20 1.78 -8.53
C ALA A 83 -15.97 0.95 -8.95
N ASN A 84 -15.60 1.03 -10.23
CA ASN A 84 -14.40 0.37 -10.76
C ASN A 84 -13.13 0.88 -10.08
N SER A 85 -12.98 2.20 -9.96
CA SER A 85 -11.82 2.81 -9.31
C SER A 85 -11.73 2.39 -7.84
N ALA A 86 -12.84 2.45 -7.11
CA ALA A 86 -12.88 2.01 -5.71
C ALA A 86 -12.50 0.53 -5.58
N ALA A 87 -13.06 -0.35 -6.40
CA ALA A 87 -12.75 -1.79 -6.38
C ALA A 87 -11.26 -2.07 -6.69
N VAL A 88 -10.72 -1.43 -7.72
CA VAL A 88 -9.31 -1.64 -8.13
C VAL A 88 -8.34 -1.12 -7.09
N TYR A 89 -8.51 0.12 -6.62
CA TYR A 89 -7.57 0.69 -5.64
C TYR A 89 -7.75 0.10 -4.25
N GLY A 90 -8.99 -0.26 -3.86
CA GLY A 90 -9.27 -1.05 -2.68
C GLY A 90 -8.60 -2.43 -2.73
N GLY A 91 -8.71 -3.12 -3.86
CA GLY A 91 -8.03 -4.40 -4.08
C GLY A 91 -6.51 -4.28 -3.97
N LEU A 92 -5.91 -3.27 -4.61
CA LEU A 92 -4.48 -2.98 -4.52
C LEU A 92 -4.05 -2.72 -3.07
N GLY A 93 -4.75 -1.83 -2.35
CA GLY A 93 -4.44 -1.54 -0.96
C GLY A 93 -4.60 -2.76 -0.05
N ALA A 94 -5.64 -3.56 -0.26
CA ALA A 94 -5.87 -4.77 0.53
C ALA A 94 -4.76 -5.81 0.35
N LEU A 95 -4.39 -6.09 -0.90
CA LEU A 95 -3.33 -7.05 -1.24
C LEU A 95 -1.96 -6.56 -0.73
N LEU A 96 -1.67 -5.27 -0.88
CA LEU A 96 -0.42 -4.68 -0.38
C LEU A 96 -0.35 -4.72 1.14
N GLY A 97 -1.42 -4.30 1.85
CA GLY A 97 -1.50 -4.37 3.30
C GLY A 97 -1.36 -5.79 3.84
N LEU A 98 -2.00 -6.77 3.19
CA LEU A 98 -1.88 -8.18 3.51
C LEU A 98 -0.43 -8.67 3.36
N ALA A 99 0.17 -8.45 2.20
CA ALA A 99 1.52 -8.93 1.87
C ALA A 99 2.57 -8.28 2.78
N MET A 100 2.47 -6.97 3.02
CA MET A 100 3.41 -6.21 3.86
C MET A 100 3.30 -6.60 5.35
N GLY A 101 2.08 -6.79 5.86
CA GLY A 101 1.87 -7.29 7.23
C GLY A 101 2.40 -8.72 7.40
N ALA A 102 2.12 -9.60 6.45
CA ALA A 102 2.62 -10.98 6.46
C ALA A 102 4.16 -11.02 6.44
N ALA A 103 4.79 -10.30 5.51
CA ALA A 103 6.24 -10.24 5.39
C ALA A 103 6.90 -9.74 6.68
N GLY A 104 6.40 -8.65 7.26
CA GLY A 104 6.98 -8.12 8.48
C GLY A 104 6.75 -9.01 9.71
N GLY A 105 5.62 -9.71 9.80
CA GLY A 105 5.35 -10.67 10.88
C GLY A 105 6.17 -11.96 10.77
N MET A 106 6.41 -12.44 9.55
CA MET A 106 7.30 -13.58 9.28
C MET A 106 8.74 -13.27 9.67
N LEU A 107 9.24 -12.06 9.39
CA LEU A 107 10.57 -11.62 9.84
C LEU A 107 10.71 -11.54 11.36
N ARG A 108 9.59 -11.40 12.09
CA ARG A 108 9.56 -11.45 13.56
C ARG A 108 9.44 -12.87 14.10
N GLY A 109 9.20 -13.87 13.25
CA GLY A 109 9.02 -15.27 13.67
C GLY A 109 7.69 -15.51 14.40
N SER A 110 6.66 -14.70 14.16
CA SER A 110 5.36 -14.84 14.85
C SER A 110 4.20 -14.85 13.86
N THR A 111 3.57 -16.03 13.72
CA THR A 111 2.39 -16.24 12.86
C THR A 111 1.19 -15.41 13.31
N GLY A 112 0.98 -15.27 14.63
CA GLY A 112 -0.09 -14.44 15.18
C GLY A 112 0.08 -12.95 14.85
N VAL A 113 1.31 -12.43 14.92
CA VAL A 113 1.60 -11.04 14.51
C VAL A 113 1.45 -10.88 13.00
N ALA A 114 1.91 -11.85 12.20
CA ALA A 114 1.75 -11.84 10.75
C ALA A 114 0.26 -11.79 10.36
N ALA A 115 -0.54 -12.71 10.89
CA ALA A 115 -1.98 -12.78 10.61
C ALA A 115 -2.71 -11.49 11.04
N ARG A 116 -2.46 -10.99 12.26
CA ARG A 116 -3.12 -9.78 12.76
C ARG A 116 -2.74 -8.54 11.94
N SER A 117 -1.45 -8.33 11.67
CA SER A 117 -1.00 -7.16 10.91
C SER A 117 -1.44 -7.23 9.44
N ALA A 118 -1.42 -8.42 8.83
CA ALA A 118 -1.95 -8.65 7.49
C ALA A 118 -3.46 -8.36 7.43
N ALA A 119 -4.24 -8.83 8.40
CA ALA A 119 -5.69 -8.57 8.45
C ALA A 119 -6.01 -7.08 8.64
N ILE A 120 -5.32 -6.39 9.55
CA ILE A 120 -5.47 -4.93 9.74
C ILE A 120 -5.07 -4.20 8.45
N GLY A 121 -3.93 -4.57 7.86
CA GLY A 121 -3.44 -4.01 6.60
C GLY A 121 -4.44 -4.19 5.46
N ALA A 122 -4.99 -5.40 5.32
CA ALA A 122 -5.98 -5.72 4.30
C ALA A 122 -7.26 -4.90 4.47
N ALA A 123 -7.78 -4.81 5.70
CA ALA A 123 -9.00 -4.06 6.00
C ALA A 123 -8.83 -2.56 5.73
N VAL A 124 -7.76 -1.96 6.25
CA VAL A 124 -7.44 -0.54 6.02
C VAL A 124 -7.15 -0.28 4.55
N GLY A 125 -6.44 -1.21 3.90
CA GLY A 125 -6.08 -1.15 2.49
C GLY A 125 -7.27 -1.31 1.55
N ALA A 126 -8.30 -2.06 1.92
CA ALA A 126 -9.55 -2.09 1.18
C ALA A 126 -10.33 -0.78 1.38
N ALA A 127 -10.48 -0.33 2.63
CA ALA A 127 -11.37 0.77 2.96
C ALA A 127 -10.84 2.15 2.52
N ALA A 128 -9.60 2.50 2.91
CA ALA A 128 -9.07 3.85 2.74
C ALA A 128 -9.02 4.31 1.27
N PRO A 129 -8.35 3.61 0.33
CA PRO A 129 -8.34 4.03 -1.06
C PRO A 129 -9.71 3.90 -1.75
N SER A 130 -10.58 2.97 -1.33
CA SER A 130 -11.96 2.92 -1.86
C SER A 130 -12.76 4.17 -1.52
N VAL A 131 -12.69 4.62 -0.25
CA VAL A 131 -13.34 5.85 0.19
C VAL A 131 -12.74 7.06 -0.52
N LEU A 132 -11.41 7.12 -0.62
CA LEU A 132 -10.73 8.21 -1.34
C LEU A 132 -11.15 8.23 -2.82
N ALA A 133 -11.23 7.07 -3.49
CA ALA A 133 -11.70 6.98 -4.86
C ALA A 133 -13.15 7.47 -5.00
N ALA A 134 -14.05 7.07 -4.08
CA ALA A 134 -15.44 7.51 -4.08
C ALA A 134 -15.60 9.03 -3.91
N VAL A 135 -14.64 9.70 -3.27
CA VAL A 135 -14.65 11.15 -3.03
C VAL A 135 -13.91 11.92 -4.13
N VAL A 136 -12.80 11.38 -4.63
CA VAL A 136 -11.87 12.07 -5.54
C VAL A 136 -12.27 11.88 -6.99
N VAL A 137 -12.65 10.68 -7.41
CA VAL A 137 -12.99 10.36 -8.82
C VAL A 137 -14.15 11.21 -9.35
N PRO A 138 -15.27 11.40 -8.63
CA PRO A 138 -16.36 12.23 -9.16
C PRO A 138 -15.93 13.66 -9.43
N ARG A 139 -15.05 14.23 -8.60
CA ARG A 139 -14.51 15.60 -8.77
C ARG A 139 -13.54 15.69 -9.93
N HIS A 140 -12.73 14.66 -10.14
CA HIS A 140 -11.84 14.57 -11.30
C HIS A 140 -12.63 14.53 -12.61
N LEU A 141 -13.70 13.73 -12.66
CA LEU A 141 -14.56 13.66 -13.84
C LEU A 141 -15.25 15.00 -14.14
N ASP A 142 -15.69 15.73 -13.11
CA ASP A 142 -16.26 17.07 -13.28
C ASP A 142 -15.19 18.05 -13.80
N TYR A 143 -13.95 17.96 -13.29
CA TYR A 143 -12.82 18.76 -13.77
C TYR A 143 -12.50 18.47 -15.24
N LEU A 144 -12.38 17.20 -15.63
CA LEU A 144 -12.12 16.81 -17.02
C LEU A 144 -13.24 17.24 -17.97
N GLY A 145 -14.50 17.26 -17.52
CA GLY A 145 -15.64 17.69 -18.33
C GLY A 145 -15.62 19.17 -18.70
N GLY A 146 -14.88 20.01 -17.96
CA GLY A 146 -14.78 21.45 -18.20
C GLY A 146 -13.53 21.91 -18.94
N LEU A 147 -12.58 21.02 -19.20
CA LEU A 147 -11.30 21.37 -19.83
C LEU A 147 -11.33 21.23 -21.36
N ASP A 148 -10.58 22.09 -22.05
CA ASP A 148 -10.14 21.80 -23.41
C ASP A 148 -9.14 20.62 -23.36
N PRO A 149 -9.32 19.56 -24.17
CA PRO A 149 -8.36 18.46 -24.27
C PRO A 149 -6.90 18.87 -24.52
N ARG A 150 -6.66 20.08 -25.02
CA ARG A 150 -5.32 20.64 -25.23
C ARG A 150 -4.65 21.17 -23.97
N ASP A 151 -5.42 21.43 -22.91
CA ASP A 151 -4.96 22.06 -21.67
C ASP A 151 -4.70 21.04 -20.53
N VAL A 152 -4.56 19.75 -20.86
CA VAL A 152 -4.35 18.69 -19.87
C VAL A 152 -2.94 18.79 -19.27
N ASN A 153 -2.85 19.35 -18.06
CA ASN A 153 -1.62 19.44 -17.28
C ASN A 153 -1.38 18.15 -16.48
N LEU A 154 -0.14 17.62 -16.55
CA LEU A 154 0.34 16.43 -15.85
C LEU A 154 0.27 16.53 -14.31
N VAL A 155 0.28 17.75 -13.77
CA VAL A 155 0.15 18.00 -12.32
C VAL A 155 -1.20 17.50 -11.78
N MET A 156 -2.29 17.65 -12.54
CA MET A 156 -3.62 17.28 -12.04
C MET A 156 -3.79 15.76 -11.91
N PRO A 157 -3.52 14.93 -12.94
CA PRO A 157 -3.49 13.47 -12.81
C PRO A 157 -2.59 13.01 -11.65
N MET A 158 -1.41 13.62 -11.48
CA MET A 158 -0.51 13.31 -10.36
C MET A 158 -1.16 13.58 -9.00
N LEU A 159 -1.87 14.70 -8.84
CA LEU A 159 -2.60 15.02 -7.61
C LEU A 159 -3.76 14.05 -7.36
N PHE A 160 -4.51 13.67 -8.40
CA PHE A 160 -5.62 12.73 -8.28
C PHE A 160 -5.15 11.33 -7.90
N HIS A 161 -4.16 10.77 -8.62
CA HIS A 161 -3.58 9.48 -8.28
C HIS A 161 -2.90 9.51 -6.91
N GLY A 162 -2.14 10.57 -6.62
CA GLY A 162 -1.52 10.76 -5.30
C GLY A 162 -2.56 10.78 -4.18
N ALA A 163 -3.67 11.51 -4.34
CA ALA A 163 -4.73 11.60 -3.34
C ALA A 163 -5.36 10.24 -3.01
N VAL A 164 -5.58 9.40 -4.02
CA VAL A 164 -6.16 8.05 -3.80
C VAL A 164 -5.11 7.08 -3.28
N TRP A 165 -3.90 7.10 -3.84
CA TRP A 165 -2.84 6.14 -3.51
C TRP A 165 -2.20 6.38 -2.15
N ILE A 166 -2.36 7.57 -1.55
CA ILE A 166 -2.06 7.81 -0.14
C ILE A 166 -2.76 6.77 0.76
N GLY A 167 -4.01 6.37 0.45
CA GLY A 167 -4.71 5.31 1.18
C GLY A 167 -4.01 3.95 1.09
N VAL A 168 -3.47 3.62 -0.09
CA VAL A 168 -2.66 2.41 -0.32
C VAL A 168 -1.35 2.47 0.48
N GLY A 169 -0.70 3.62 0.49
CA GLY A 169 0.52 3.87 1.26
C GLY A 169 0.33 3.74 2.77
N VAL A 170 -0.73 4.33 3.31
CA VAL A 170 -1.09 4.19 4.73
C VAL A 170 -1.28 2.74 5.09
N ALA A 171 -2.00 1.96 4.28
CA ALA A 171 -2.28 0.55 4.57
C ALA A 171 -1.01 -0.32 4.56
N GLY A 172 -0.20 -0.23 3.51
CA GLY A 172 1.05 -1.00 3.39
C GLY A 172 2.06 -0.63 4.48
N GLY A 173 2.24 0.67 4.71
CA GLY A 173 3.13 1.20 5.73
C GLY A 173 2.71 0.84 7.16
N LEU A 174 1.42 0.99 7.48
CA LEU A 174 0.85 0.62 8.77
C LEU A 174 1.03 -0.87 9.06
N ALA A 175 0.69 -1.73 8.09
CA ALA A 175 0.78 -3.18 8.25
C ALA A 175 2.22 -3.63 8.53
N LEU A 176 3.17 -3.15 7.72
CA LEU A 176 4.60 -3.43 7.94
C LEU A 176 5.07 -2.88 9.29
N GLY A 177 4.71 -1.64 9.62
CA GLY A 177 5.13 -0.99 10.85
C GLY A 177 4.62 -1.67 12.12
N LEU A 178 3.35 -2.09 12.14
CA LEU A 178 2.74 -2.80 13.27
C LEU A 178 3.45 -4.13 13.55
N SER A 179 3.87 -4.83 12.50
CA SER A 179 4.52 -6.13 12.63
C SER A 179 5.91 -6.04 13.29
N ARG A 180 6.65 -4.94 13.09
CA ARG A 180 8.01 -4.76 13.62
C ARG A 180 8.12 -4.17 15.02
N GLY A 181 7.30 -3.16 15.37
CA GLY A 181 7.67 -2.29 16.50
C GLY A 181 6.52 -1.61 17.24
N GLY A 182 5.31 -2.15 17.16
CA GLY A 182 4.14 -1.56 17.82
C GLY A 182 3.84 -0.15 17.29
N ARG A 183 3.47 0.79 18.18
CA ARG A 183 3.01 2.14 17.78
C ARG A 183 4.06 2.95 17.04
N ARG A 184 5.33 2.92 17.45
CA ARG A 184 6.40 3.69 16.78
C ARG A 184 6.70 3.12 15.39
N GLY A 185 6.73 1.80 15.28
CA GLY A 185 6.84 1.13 13.98
C GLY A 185 5.69 1.50 13.06
N ALA A 186 4.45 1.47 13.56
CA ALA A 186 3.27 1.89 12.80
C ALA A 186 3.39 3.33 12.26
N ILE A 187 3.78 4.29 13.09
CA ILE A 187 3.94 5.69 12.66
C ILE A 187 5.02 5.82 11.59
N ASN A 188 6.21 5.25 11.82
CA ASN A 188 7.31 5.31 10.85
C ASN A 188 6.94 4.64 9.53
N GLY A 189 6.30 3.47 9.60
CA GLY A 189 5.81 2.75 8.42
C GLY A 189 4.78 3.56 7.64
N VAL A 190 3.80 4.19 8.31
CA VAL A 190 2.83 5.08 7.66
C VAL A 190 3.53 6.26 6.98
N VAL A 191 4.49 6.92 7.63
CA VAL A 191 5.25 8.01 7.02
C VAL A 191 5.98 7.54 5.76
N GLY A 192 6.67 6.40 5.83
CA GLY A 192 7.34 5.82 4.66
C GLY A 192 6.36 5.44 3.54
N GLY A 193 5.21 4.86 3.90
CA GLY A 193 4.18 4.48 2.96
C GLY A 193 3.52 5.67 2.27
N LEU A 194 3.28 6.77 2.98
CA LEU A 194 2.76 8.02 2.41
C LEU A 194 3.72 8.59 1.37
N ILE A 195 5.00 8.73 1.71
CA ILE A 195 6.03 9.23 0.79
C ILE A 195 6.15 8.26 -0.41
N GLY A 196 6.11 6.96 -0.14
CA GLY A 196 6.20 5.92 -1.17
C GLY A 196 5.04 5.95 -2.17
N ALA A 197 3.82 6.20 -1.69
CA ALA A 197 2.66 6.34 -2.56
C ALA A 197 2.74 7.57 -3.45
N VAL A 198 3.17 8.72 -2.91
CA VAL A 198 3.31 9.97 -3.68
C VAL A 198 4.42 9.84 -4.73
N LEU A 199 5.59 9.29 -4.36
CA LEU A 199 6.66 9.06 -5.33
C LEU A 199 6.30 7.98 -6.35
N GLY A 200 5.55 6.96 -5.94
CA GLY A 200 4.98 5.95 -6.84
C GLY A 200 4.01 6.57 -7.85
N ALA A 201 3.18 7.53 -7.43
CA ALA A 201 2.32 8.33 -8.32
C ALA A 201 3.14 9.12 -9.35
N GLY A 202 4.15 9.85 -8.90
CA GLY A 202 5.03 10.60 -9.81
C GLY A 202 5.76 9.69 -10.81
N ALA A 203 6.25 8.53 -10.35
CA ALA A 203 6.90 7.55 -11.22
C ALA A 203 5.92 6.97 -12.26
N TYR A 204 4.70 6.64 -11.86
CA TYR A 204 3.66 6.18 -12.78
C TYR A 204 3.35 7.22 -13.86
N GLU A 205 3.12 8.48 -13.49
CA GLU A 205 2.81 9.55 -14.43
C GLU A 205 3.95 9.78 -15.42
N LEU A 206 5.19 9.80 -14.93
CA LEU A 206 6.37 9.95 -15.78
C LEU A 206 6.54 8.78 -16.75
N ILE A 207 6.44 7.54 -16.25
CA ILE A 207 6.61 6.34 -17.08
C ILE A 207 5.48 6.25 -18.12
N SER A 208 4.23 6.48 -17.73
CA SER A 208 3.09 6.41 -18.65
C SER A 208 3.14 7.51 -19.71
N ALA A 209 3.49 8.74 -19.34
CA ALA A 209 3.66 9.83 -20.30
C ALA A 209 4.76 9.56 -21.33
N MET A 210 5.89 8.96 -20.90
CA MET A 210 7.03 8.68 -21.78
C MET A 210 6.83 7.43 -22.64
N ALA A 211 6.36 6.34 -22.04
CA ALA A 211 6.29 5.04 -22.70
C ALA A 211 4.97 4.82 -23.45
N MET A 212 3.90 5.52 -23.05
CA MET A 212 2.53 5.23 -23.51
C MET A 212 1.74 6.53 -23.77
N PRO A 213 2.23 7.47 -24.61
CA PRO A 213 1.60 8.78 -24.80
C PRO A 213 0.19 8.72 -25.41
N ARG A 214 -0.21 7.56 -25.97
CA ARG A 214 -1.56 7.33 -26.51
C ARG A 214 -2.50 6.67 -25.51
N ALA A 215 -1.98 6.11 -24.43
CA ALA A 215 -2.79 5.53 -23.38
C ALA A 215 -3.21 6.68 -22.47
N ASN A 216 -4.52 6.92 -22.40
CA ASN A 216 -5.11 8.10 -21.79
C ASN A 216 -4.94 8.07 -20.25
N SER A 217 -3.72 8.27 -19.74
CA SER A 217 -3.38 8.13 -18.32
C SER A 217 -4.05 9.18 -17.43
N ALA A 218 -4.63 10.22 -18.03
CA ALA A 218 -5.37 11.26 -17.35
C ALA A 218 -6.72 10.77 -16.79
N VAL A 219 -7.28 9.66 -17.27
CA VAL A 219 -8.49 9.09 -16.67
C VAL A 219 -8.14 8.33 -15.38
N PRO A 220 -9.03 8.29 -14.37
CA PRO A 220 -8.75 7.61 -13.11
C PRO A 220 -8.29 6.16 -13.30
N LEU A 221 -8.96 5.41 -14.17
CA LEU A 221 -8.58 4.04 -14.49
C LEU A 221 -8.35 3.93 -15.99
N SER A 222 -7.09 3.79 -16.40
CA SER A 222 -6.73 3.59 -17.80
C SER A 222 -7.33 2.27 -18.33
N GLU A 223 -7.81 2.29 -19.58
CA GLU A 223 -8.28 1.11 -20.30
C GLU A 223 -7.12 0.20 -20.77
N ASP A 224 -5.89 0.75 -20.81
CA ASP A 224 -4.70 0.02 -21.23
C ASP A 224 -4.15 -0.88 -20.11
N ARG A 225 -3.94 -2.16 -20.44
CA ARG A 225 -3.46 -3.19 -19.51
C ARG A 225 -2.06 -2.88 -18.95
N LEU A 226 -1.18 -2.35 -19.78
CA LEU A 226 0.20 -2.05 -19.41
C LEU A 226 0.24 -0.82 -18.50
N VAL A 227 -0.58 0.19 -18.77
CA VAL A 227 -0.70 1.36 -17.88
C VAL A 227 -1.16 0.93 -16.48
N ARG A 228 -2.15 0.03 -16.38
CA ARG A 228 -2.60 -0.52 -15.09
C ARG A 228 -1.50 -1.30 -14.36
N LEU A 229 -0.70 -2.08 -15.09
CA LEU A 229 0.44 -2.82 -14.52
C LEU A 229 1.47 -1.85 -13.93
N VAL A 230 1.85 -0.81 -14.70
CA VAL A 230 2.79 0.23 -14.26
C VAL A 230 2.24 0.93 -13.02
N ALA A 231 0.96 1.31 -13.02
CA ALA A 231 0.31 1.93 -11.86
C ALA A 231 0.44 1.06 -10.59
N CYS A 232 0.07 -0.23 -10.68
CA CYS A 232 0.12 -1.15 -9.53
C CYS A 232 1.55 -1.33 -9.01
N LEU A 233 2.53 -1.53 -9.92
CA LEU A 233 3.92 -1.77 -9.54
C LEU A 233 4.60 -0.51 -8.97
N SER A 234 4.43 0.65 -9.59
CA SER A 234 5.04 1.90 -9.14
C SER A 234 4.62 2.24 -7.71
N VAL A 235 3.34 2.11 -7.39
CA VAL A 235 2.82 2.35 -6.03
C VAL A 235 3.31 1.30 -5.06
N ALA A 236 3.13 0.01 -5.38
CA ALA A 236 3.45 -1.07 -4.46
C ALA A 236 4.94 -1.09 -4.10
N LEU A 237 5.82 -0.90 -5.09
CA LEU A 237 7.27 -0.85 -4.88
C LEU A 237 7.70 0.43 -4.15
N GLY A 238 7.12 1.59 -4.49
CA GLY A 238 7.40 2.84 -3.80
C GLY A 238 7.04 2.77 -2.31
N VAL A 239 5.84 2.29 -2.00
CA VAL A 239 5.36 2.07 -0.62
C VAL A 239 6.25 1.07 0.10
N ALA A 240 6.59 -0.06 -0.53
CA ALA A 240 7.43 -1.09 0.06
C ALA A 240 8.83 -0.57 0.42
N LEU A 241 9.49 0.07 -0.53
CA LEU A 241 10.84 0.64 -0.39
C LEU A 241 10.89 1.64 0.76
N LEU A 242 10.02 2.65 0.74
CA LEU A 242 10.11 3.76 1.69
C LEU A 242 9.56 3.40 3.07
N SER A 243 8.60 2.48 3.18
CA SER A 243 8.19 1.92 4.47
C SER A 243 9.33 1.13 5.12
N ALA A 244 10.04 0.30 4.35
CA ALA A 244 11.19 -0.45 4.87
C ALA A 244 12.36 0.48 5.25
N ALA A 245 12.66 1.49 4.44
CA ALA A 245 13.75 2.44 4.70
C ALA A 245 13.52 3.30 5.96
N THR A 246 12.29 3.79 6.15
CA THR A 246 11.92 4.57 7.35
C THR A 246 11.94 3.72 8.62
N LEU A 247 11.48 2.47 8.56
CA LEU A 247 11.60 1.53 9.68
C LEU A 247 13.05 1.22 10.02
N SER A 248 13.89 0.93 9.01
CA SER A 248 15.32 0.62 9.21
C SER A 248 16.09 1.78 9.85
N SER A 249 15.68 3.03 9.60
CA SER A 249 16.30 4.21 10.18
C SER A 249 15.96 4.40 11.66
N GLY A 250 14.82 3.88 12.11
CA GLY A 250 14.35 3.98 13.50
C GLY A 250 15.04 3.03 14.48
N ASP A 251 15.63 1.94 13.97
CA ASP A 251 16.24 0.87 14.78
C ASP A 251 17.68 1.17 15.23
N ARG A 252 18.23 2.35 14.90
CA ARG A 252 19.59 2.73 15.34
C ARG A 252 19.64 2.77 16.87
N PRO A 253 20.54 1.99 17.52
CA PRO A 253 20.71 2.01 18.96
C PRO A 253 20.93 3.45 19.42
N ARG A 254 20.12 3.91 20.38
CA ARG A 254 20.39 5.19 21.02
C ARG A 254 21.77 5.05 21.66
N PRO A 255 22.74 5.93 21.34
CA PRO A 255 24.07 5.83 21.93
C PRO A 255 23.89 5.78 23.44
N SER A 256 24.25 4.65 24.04
CA SER A 256 24.39 4.52 25.47
C SER A 256 25.25 5.70 25.90
N LYS A 257 24.82 6.47 26.90
CA LYS A 257 25.68 7.49 27.51
C LYS A 257 26.91 6.76 28.03
N ALA A 258 27.93 6.64 27.20
CA ALA A 258 29.20 6.03 27.52
C ALA A 258 29.79 6.87 28.65
N GLY A 259 29.89 6.28 29.84
CA GLY A 259 30.58 6.82 31.00
C GLY A 259 30.24 8.27 31.32
N GLY A 260 29.23 8.49 32.17
CA GLY A 260 29.33 9.65 33.06
C GLY A 260 30.69 9.58 33.78
N PRO A 261 31.44 10.68 33.90
CA PRO A 261 32.76 10.65 34.50
C PRO A 261 32.66 10.02 35.89
N THR A 262 33.38 8.92 36.11
CA THR A 262 33.61 8.40 37.45
C THR A 262 34.44 9.45 38.16
N SER A 263 33.78 10.34 38.91
CA SER A 263 34.44 11.25 39.84
C SER A 263 35.13 10.39 40.91
N GLY A 264 36.45 10.32 40.83
CA GLY A 264 37.32 9.88 41.92
C GLY A 264 37.46 10.96 42.98
#